data_AF-A0A9P8F7M4-F1
#
_entry.id   AF-A0A9P8F7M4-F1
#
_cell.length_a   1.000
_cell.length_b   1.000
_cell.length_c   1.000
_cell.angle_alpha   90.00
_cell.angle_beta   90.00
_cell.angle_gamma   90.00
#
_symmetry.space_group_name_H-M   'P 1'
#
loop_
_entity.id
_entity.type
_entity.pdbx_description
1 polymer ?
#
loop_
_entity_poly.entity_id
_entity_poly.type
_entity_poly.pdbx_seq_one_letter_code
_entity_poly.pdbx_strand_id
1 'polypeptide(L)'
;MSNYSSEDINIIVDSAPQGILGTFVPGQTISGKVIYTPRGQVDINHVVIICKGICYTKITESNGNTSSTYREKIILFRDLDTIFRGPHTIPAGTYEWPFRFELPVRADYSRKPRRKDEQYQLGDQDLPPTFKLASSNPEADVTYKLKVKVNPGNFIHTTKRTKELPVWCLSRIPLKPPVALDSFSEGNGRFKSNSLRPTQHTFKEKMRHAFTSDATLKTPEINISVRFKMPRCVSATQYMPIELACKYTISGQNDPECPELVLDGCTFSLKTHTNVRAKGTGCDHHRSEKETVVSYSIRGSQTLLPLDGSFVPIWEPIRLADMTSHVHGLVPTFKTWTIAMCYKMV
;
A
#
# COMPACT_ATOMS: atom_id res chain seq x y z
N MET A 1 35.77 3.45 27.04
CA MET A 1 34.90 3.33 25.84
C MET A 1 34.34 1.91 25.83
N SER A 2 33.04 1.70 25.64
CA SER A 2 32.49 0.34 25.69
C SER A 2 32.87 -0.45 24.43
N ASN A 3 33.49 -1.62 24.59
CA ASN A 3 33.87 -2.53 23.48
C ASN A 3 32.66 -3.22 22.81
N TYR A 4 31.44 -2.77 23.12
CA TYR A 4 30.18 -3.38 22.70
C TYR A 4 29.39 -2.37 21.86
N SER A 5 29.63 -2.31 20.54
CA SER A 5 28.87 -1.45 19.62
C SER A 5 27.90 -2.25 18.75
N SER A 6 26.72 -1.70 18.49
CA SER A 6 25.76 -2.29 17.54
C SER A 6 26.23 -2.26 16.09
N GLU A 7 27.22 -1.41 15.79
CA GLU A 7 27.85 -1.31 14.48
C GLU A 7 28.79 -2.48 14.20
N ASP A 8 29.27 -3.15 15.25
CA ASP A 8 30.15 -4.31 15.13
C ASP A 8 29.36 -5.57 14.72
N ILE A 9 28.02 -5.51 14.61
CA ILE A 9 27.16 -6.63 14.22
C ILE A 9 26.54 -6.36 12.85
N ASN A 10 26.72 -7.29 11.91
CA ASN A 10 26.03 -7.32 10.64
C ASN A 10 25.21 -8.62 10.46
N ILE A 11 24.10 -8.52 9.72
CA ILE A 11 23.23 -9.66 9.39
C ILE A 11 23.17 -9.77 7.86
N ILE A 12 23.77 -10.83 7.33
CA ILE A 12 23.71 -11.16 5.91
C ILE A 12 22.64 -12.24 5.72
N VAL A 13 21.78 -12.04 4.73
CA VAL A 13 20.73 -12.99 4.33
C VAL A 13 21.13 -13.49 2.96
N ASP A 14 21.46 -14.78 2.85
CA ASP A 14 21.95 -15.41 1.63
C ASP A 14 20.80 -15.99 0.79
N SER A 15 19.70 -16.35 1.43
CA SER A 15 18.49 -16.84 0.75
C SER A 15 17.84 -15.74 -0.08
N ALA A 16 17.65 -16.00 -1.38
CA ALA A 16 16.93 -15.10 -2.28
C ALA A 16 15.40 -15.12 -1.98
N PRO A 17 14.72 -13.96 -1.98
CA PRO A 17 13.27 -13.91 -1.84
C PRO A 17 12.56 -14.61 -3.02
N GLN A 18 11.52 -15.41 -2.75
CA GLN A 18 10.78 -16.16 -3.78
C GLN A 18 9.45 -15.50 -4.19
N GLY A 19 9.01 -14.51 -3.42
CA GLY A 19 7.76 -13.80 -3.62
C GLY A 19 7.85 -12.67 -4.65
N ILE A 20 6.68 -12.16 -4.99
CA ILE A 20 6.51 -11.02 -5.90
C ILE A 20 7.32 -9.83 -5.38
N LEU A 21 7.95 -9.08 -6.28
CA LEU A 21 8.69 -7.86 -5.96
C LEU A 21 9.84 -8.05 -4.93
N GLY A 22 10.49 -9.23 -4.91
CA GLY A 22 11.65 -9.47 -4.05
C GLY A 22 11.29 -9.66 -2.57
N THR A 23 10.13 -10.26 -2.30
CA THR A 23 9.61 -10.51 -0.95
C THR A 23 9.76 -11.98 -0.54
N PHE A 24 9.89 -12.25 0.76
CA PHE A 24 9.84 -13.61 1.29
C PHE A 24 8.39 -14.09 1.40
N VAL A 25 8.16 -15.39 1.23
CA VAL A 25 6.81 -15.98 1.36
C VAL A 25 6.73 -16.93 2.56
N PRO A 26 5.58 -17.08 3.22
CA PRO A 26 5.39 -18.04 4.31
C PRO A 26 5.70 -19.47 3.84
N GLY A 27 6.37 -20.24 4.68
CA GLY A 27 6.95 -21.56 4.37
C GLY A 27 8.35 -21.50 3.75
N GLN A 28 8.84 -20.32 3.36
CA GLN A 28 10.20 -20.19 2.81
C GLN A 28 11.27 -20.32 3.90
N THR A 29 12.34 -21.06 3.60
CA THR A 29 13.56 -21.04 4.42
C THR A 29 14.34 -19.74 4.22
N ILE A 30 14.66 -19.06 5.33
CA ILE A 30 15.52 -17.89 5.40
C ILE A 30 16.85 -18.32 6.02
N SER A 31 17.93 -18.19 5.28
CA SER A 31 19.27 -18.58 5.72
C SER A 31 20.29 -17.47 5.47
N GLY A 32 21.35 -17.48 6.27
CA GLY A 32 22.44 -16.53 6.12
C GLY A 32 23.45 -16.64 7.24
N LYS A 33 24.13 -15.53 7.54
CA LYS A 33 25.12 -15.46 8.61
C LYS A 33 25.07 -14.15 9.39
N VAL A 34 25.41 -14.25 10.67
CA VAL A 34 25.70 -13.13 11.55
C VAL A 34 27.21 -12.91 11.53
N ILE A 35 27.63 -11.68 11.24
CA ILE A 35 29.02 -11.27 11.32
C ILE A 35 29.18 -10.37 12.55
N TYR A 36 30.15 -10.68 13.39
CA TYR A 36 30.52 -9.86 14.54
C TYR A 36 32.00 -9.49 14.49
N THR A 37 32.31 -8.19 14.54
CA THR A 37 33.67 -7.67 14.39
C THR A 37 34.06 -6.82 15.61
N PRO A 38 34.32 -7.45 16.78
CA PRO A 38 34.74 -6.71 17.96
C PRO A 38 36.12 -6.06 17.73
N ARG A 39 36.25 -4.80 18.14
CA ARG A 39 37.50 -4.03 18.01
C ARG A 39 38.53 -4.34 19.10
N GLY A 40 38.12 -5.09 20.13
CA GLY A 40 38.94 -5.45 21.28
C GLY A 40 38.49 -6.79 21.86
N GLN A 41 39.19 -7.26 22.89
CA GLN A 41 38.80 -8.46 23.61
C GLN A 41 37.45 -8.25 24.30
N VAL A 42 36.54 -9.21 24.12
CA VAL A 42 35.18 -9.18 24.68
C VAL A 42 34.78 -10.54 25.22
N ASP A 43 34.05 -10.53 26.32
CA ASP A 43 33.46 -11.73 26.91
C ASP A 43 32.10 -11.98 26.25
N ILE A 44 31.87 -13.19 25.76
CA ILE A 44 30.59 -13.59 25.19
C ILE A 44 30.10 -14.83 25.93
N ASN A 45 28.90 -14.72 26.51
CA ASN A 45 28.17 -15.85 27.07
C ASN A 45 27.37 -16.56 25.98
N HIS A 46 26.59 -15.83 25.17
CA HIS A 46 25.91 -16.43 24.04
C HIS A 46 25.52 -15.40 22.98
N VAL A 47 25.37 -15.86 21.74
CA VAL A 47 24.78 -15.08 20.65
C VAL A 47 23.48 -15.75 20.24
N VAL A 48 22.41 -14.97 20.21
CA VAL A 48 21.07 -15.44 19.83
C VAL A 48 20.57 -14.61 18.67
N ILE A 49 20.09 -15.28 17.63
CA ILE A 49 19.33 -14.68 16.54
C ILE A 49 17.85 -15.03 16.70
N ILE A 50 16.99 -14.06 16.45
CA ILE A 50 15.55 -14.17 16.64
C ILE A 50 14.87 -13.77 15.34
N CYS A 51 14.10 -14.68 14.74
CA CYS A 51 13.18 -14.36 13.65
C CYS A 51 11.80 -14.09 14.24
N LYS A 52 11.18 -12.96 13.93
CA LYS A 52 9.84 -12.65 14.46
C LYS A 52 9.03 -11.73 13.57
N GLY A 53 7.71 -11.97 13.56
CA GLY A 53 6.70 -11.08 13.00
C GLY A 53 5.98 -10.30 14.10
N ILE A 54 5.63 -9.04 13.84
CA ILE A 54 4.92 -8.16 14.76
C ILE A 54 3.86 -7.39 13.99
N CYS A 55 2.64 -7.35 14.50
CA CYS A 55 1.58 -6.44 14.08
C CYS A 55 1.39 -5.41 15.19
N TYR A 56 1.54 -4.13 14.90
CA TYR A 56 1.36 -3.05 15.88
C TYR A 56 0.38 -2.00 15.37
N THR A 57 -0.43 -1.50 16.29
CA THR A 57 -1.39 -0.44 16.04
C THR A 57 -1.38 0.57 17.17
N LYS A 58 -1.62 1.84 16.82
CA LYS A 58 -1.78 2.93 17.77
C LYS A 58 -2.85 3.89 17.29
N ILE A 59 -3.73 4.28 18.21
CA ILE A 59 -4.76 5.29 18.00
C ILE A 59 -4.58 6.37 19.07
N THR A 60 -4.52 7.63 18.65
CA THR A 60 -4.50 8.76 19.58
C THR A 60 -5.82 9.52 19.44
N GLU A 61 -6.55 9.66 20.55
CA GLU A 61 -7.78 10.43 20.64
C GLU A 61 -7.52 11.71 21.44
N SER A 62 -7.96 12.86 20.90
CA SER A 62 -7.83 14.17 21.56
C SER A 62 -9.21 14.68 21.96
N ASN A 63 -9.41 14.88 23.26
CA ASN A 63 -10.61 15.50 23.83
C ASN A 63 -10.21 16.82 24.48
N GLY A 64 -10.30 17.91 23.72
CA GLY A 64 -9.85 19.24 24.14
C GLY A 64 -8.36 19.25 24.49
N ASN A 65 -8.03 19.58 25.74
CA ASN A 65 -6.65 19.65 26.24
C ASN A 65 -6.06 18.29 26.65
N THR A 66 -6.83 17.21 26.59
CA THR A 66 -6.37 15.86 26.97
C THR A 66 -6.22 14.98 25.74
N SER A 67 -5.16 14.17 25.72
CA SER A 67 -4.96 13.14 24.68
C SER A 67 -4.78 11.77 25.33
N SER A 68 -5.50 10.78 24.80
CA SER A 68 -5.38 9.37 25.20
C SER A 68 -4.80 8.57 24.05
N THR A 69 -3.83 7.70 24.35
CA THR A 69 -3.17 6.86 23.34
C THR A 69 -3.41 5.40 23.65
N TYR A 70 -4.03 4.69 22.71
CA TYR A 70 -4.31 3.26 22.79
C TYR A 70 -3.37 2.53 21.85
N ARG A 71 -2.69 1.49 22.35
CA ARG A 71 -1.70 0.72 21.58
C ARG A 71 -1.99 -0.76 21.71
N GLU A 72 -1.83 -1.48 20.61
CA GLU A 72 -1.87 -2.94 20.62
C GLU A 72 -0.68 -3.49 19.85
N LYS A 73 -0.01 -4.48 20.44
CA LYS A 73 1.15 -5.14 19.85
C LYS A 73 0.96 -6.64 19.90
N ILE A 74 0.87 -7.23 18.73
CA ILE A 74 0.66 -8.67 18.53
C ILE A 74 1.97 -9.26 17.99
N ILE A 75 2.46 -10.30 18.65
CA ILE A 75 3.58 -11.10 18.15
C ILE A 75 2.98 -12.18 17.26
N LEU A 76 3.27 -12.12 15.96
CA LEU A 76 2.74 -13.07 14.98
C LEU A 76 3.42 -14.44 15.12
N PHE A 77 4.72 -14.43 15.35
CA PHE A 77 5.51 -15.61 15.69
C PHE A 77 6.84 -15.13 16.28
N ARG A 78 7.56 -16.03 16.94
CA ARG A 78 8.89 -15.72 17.46
C ARG A 78 9.74 -16.99 17.60
N ASP A 79 10.61 -17.18 16.62
CA ASP A 79 11.59 -18.26 16.63
C ASP A 79 12.95 -17.73 17.06
N LEU A 80 13.69 -18.54 17.80
CA LEU A 80 15.00 -18.18 18.32
C LEU A 80 15.99 -19.31 18.10
N ASP A 81 17.21 -18.94 17.75
CA ASP A 81 18.33 -19.87 17.63
C ASP A 81 19.55 -19.32 18.37
N THR A 82 20.22 -20.19 19.13
CA THR A 82 21.44 -19.86 19.86
C THR A 82 22.64 -20.29 19.03
N ILE A 83 23.13 -19.39 18.20
CA ILE A 83 24.19 -19.63 17.21
C ILE A 83 25.60 -19.65 17.80
N PHE A 84 25.75 -19.18 19.04
CA PHE A 84 26.99 -19.32 19.81
C PHE A 84 26.69 -19.54 21.28
N ARG A 85 27.39 -20.48 21.90
CA ARG A 85 27.33 -20.79 23.34
C ARG A 85 28.73 -20.69 23.92
N GLY A 86 28.87 -19.80 24.90
CA GLY A 86 30.05 -19.62 25.73
C GLY A 86 29.83 -20.21 27.13
N PRO A 87 30.49 -19.66 28.16
CA PRO A 87 31.29 -18.44 28.15
C PRO A 87 32.62 -18.59 27.40
N HIS A 88 32.96 -17.60 26.59
CA HIS A 88 34.27 -17.51 25.94
C HIS A 88 34.70 -16.06 25.82
N THR A 89 35.97 -15.80 26.10
CA THR A 89 36.58 -14.51 25.84
C THR A 89 37.19 -14.55 24.45
N ILE A 90 36.65 -13.76 23.52
CA ILE A 90 37.14 -13.71 22.14
C ILE A 90 38.04 -12.48 21.94
N PRO A 91 39.17 -12.62 21.21
CA PRO A 91 40.00 -11.48 20.84
C PRO A 91 39.30 -10.61 19.78
N ALA A 92 39.90 -9.44 19.51
CA ALA A 92 39.51 -8.64 18.35
C ALA A 92 39.64 -9.47 17.06
N GLY A 93 38.70 -9.32 16.13
CA GLY A 93 38.67 -10.13 14.92
C GLY A 93 37.31 -10.10 14.24
N THR A 94 37.11 -10.98 13.26
CA THR A 94 35.81 -11.17 12.60
C THR A 94 35.32 -12.59 12.85
N TYR A 95 34.09 -12.69 13.36
CA TYR A 95 33.45 -13.95 13.70
C TYR A 95 32.17 -14.10 12.90
N GLU A 96 31.95 -15.28 12.35
CA GLU A 96 30.78 -15.56 11.54
C GLU A 96 30.02 -16.77 12.10
N TRP A 97 28.71 -16.62 12.25
CA TRP A 97 27.83 -17.71 12.68
C TRP A 97 26.67 -17.87 11.71
N PRO A 98 26.47 -19.06 11.11
CA PRO A 98 25.35 -19.29 10.22
C PRO A 98 24.04 -19.34 11.00
N PHE A 99 22.94 -19.05 10.32
CA PHE A 99 21.58 -19.23 10.84
C PHE A 99 20.66 -19.77 9.75
N ARG A 100 19.60 -20.44 10.20
CA ARG A 100 18.53 -20.93 9.33
C ARG A 100 17.20 -20.90 10.07
N PHE A 101 16.21 -20.25 9.47
CA PHE A 101 14.83 -20.23 9.95
C PHE A 101 13.88 -20.67 8.83
N GLU A 102 12.75 -21.25 9.19
CA GLU A 102 11.62 -21.42 8.28
C GLU A 102 10.56 -20.39 8.65
N LEU A 103 10.11 -19.59 7.69
CA LEU A 103 9.06 -18.61 7.95
C LEU A 103 7.75 -19.37 8.16
N PRO A 104 7.04 -19.23 9.31
CA PRO A 104 5.86 -20.03 9.55
C PRO A 104 4.74 -19.65 8.58
N VAL A 105 3.90 -20.61 8.21
CA VAL A 105 2.75 -20.35 7.33
C VAL A 105 1.66 -19.56 8.05
N ARG A 106 1.50 -19.82 9.35
CA ARG A 106 0.48 -19.24 10.22
C ARG A 106 1.09 -18.45 11.36
N ALA A 107 0.35 -17.47 11.81
CA ALA A 107 0.65 -16.75 13.04
C ALA A 107 0.21 -17.55 14.27
N ASP A 108 1.08 -17.60 15.26
CA ASP A 108 0.86 -18.17 16.59
C ASP A 108 0.29 -17.11 17.53
N TYR A 109 -0.95 -16.70 17.25
CA TYR A 109 -1.67 -15.75 18.11
C TYR A 109 -3.17 -16.04 18.12
N SER A 110 -3.71 -16.19 19.33
CA SER A 110 -5.14 -16.34 19.56
C SER A 110 -5.67 -15.14 20.34
N ARG A 111 -6.36 -14.23 19.66
CA ARG A 111 -7.16 -13.19 20.32
C ARG A 111 -8.49 -13.79 20.74
N LYS A 112 -8.82 -13.72 22.04
CA LYS A 112 -10.20 -14.03 22.48
C LYS A 112 -11.17 -13.06 21.77
N PRO A 113 -12.18 -13.56 21.04
CA PRO A 113 -13.12 -12.70 20.35
C PRO A 113 -13.91 -11.89 21.38
N ARG A 114 -13.80 -10.56 21.30
CA ARG A 114 -14.70 -9.65 22.02
C ARG A 114 -15.74 -9.20 20.99
N ARG A 115 -16.88 -9.91 20.97
CA ARG A 115 -17.97 -9.79 19.97
C ARG A 115 -17.61 -10.28 18.56
N LYS A 116 -18.65 -10.59 17.77
CA LYS A 116 -18.53 -10.87 16.32
C LYS A 116 -18.21 -9.54 15.63
N ASP A 117 -16.94 -9.32 15.34
CA ASP A 117 -16.46 -8.18 14.58
C ASP A 117 -15.98 -8.70 13.21
N GLU A 118 -16.86 -8.61 12.20
CA GLU A 118 -16.60 -9.12 10.84
C GLU A 118 -15.54 -8.28 10.09
N GLN A 119 -15.18 -7.11 10.61
CA GLN A 119 -14.23 -6.21 10.00
C GLN A 119 -12.79 -6.73 10.11
N TYR A 120 -12.50 -7.56 11.13
CA TYR A 120 -11.17 -8.09 11.43
C TYR A 120 -11.18 -9.61 11.44
N GLN A 121 -9.99 -10.21 11.32
CA GLN A 121 -9.88 -11.66 11.42
C GLN A 121 -10.03 -12.12 12.89
N LEU A 122 -10.71 -13.24 13.08
CA LEU A 122 -10.83 -13.95 14.35
C LEU A 122 -10.14 -15.31 14.25
N GLY A 123 -9.50 -15.76 15.32
CA GLY A 123 -8.81 -17.06 15.37
C GLY A 123 -7.51 -17.12 14.58
N ASP A 124 -7.16 -18.32 14.13
CA ASP A 124 -5.94 -18.62 13.39
C ASP A 124 -5.88 -17.87 12.05
N GLN A 125 -4.68 -17.42 11.69
CA GLN A 125 -4.47 -16.64 10.49
C GLN A 125 -3.13 -16.98 9.82
N ASP A 126 -3.11 -16.98 8.48
CA ASP A 126 -1.87 -16.95 7.70
C ASP A 126 -1.11 -15.63 7.95
N LEU A 127 0.21 -15.63 7.74
CA LEU A 127 1.01 -14.42 7.95
C LEU A 127 0.56 -13.27 7.01
N PRO A 128 0.24 -12.07 7.53
CA PRO A 128 -0.09 -10.90 6.72
C PRO A 128 1.14 -10.37 5.95
N PRO A 129 0.96 -9.62 4.85
CA PRO A 129 2.07 -8.98 4.16
C PRO A 129 2.73 -7.90 5.05
N THR A 130 4.02 -7.60 4.83
CA THR A 130 4.69 -6.45 5.42
C THR A 130 3.97 -5.18 5.01
N PHE A 131 3.50 -4.40 5.98
CA PHE A 131 2.65 -3.24 5.75
C PHE A 131 3.05 -2.10 6.68
N LYS A 132 2.92 -0.87 6.22
CA LYS A 132 3.06 0.33 7.04
C LYS A 132 2.12 1.40 6.52
N LEU A 133 1.24 1.90 7.39
CA LEU A 133 0.38 3.04 7.11
C LEU A 133 1.20 4.33 7.22
N ALA A 134 1.08 5.25 6.26
CA ALA A 134 1.85 6.50 6.29
C ALA A 134 1.28 7.53 7.28
N SER A 135 0.02 7.36 7.70
CA SER A 135 -0.64 8.23 8.69
C SER A 135 0.03 8.13 10.06
N SER A 136 0.16 9.28 10.73
CA SER A 136 0.63 9.36 12.12
C SER A 136 -0.47 9.08 13.13
N ASN A 137 -1.74 9.09 12.70
CA ASN A 137 -2.88 8.77 13.55
C ASN A 137 -4.12 8.41 12.70
N PRO A 138 -4.46 7.12 12.56
CA PRO A 138 -3.90 5.99 13.29
C PRO A 138 -2.53 5.55 12.76
N GLU A 139 -1.70 4.96 13.61
CA GLU A 139 -0.49 4.24 13.18
C GLU A 139 -0.80 2.74 13.07
N ALA A 140 -0.33 2.10 12.01
CA ALA A 140 -0.47 0.66 11.80
C ALA A 140 0.70 0.10 11.01
N ASP A 141 1.34 -0.95 11.52
CA ASP A 141 2.43 -1.63 10.85
C ASP A 141 2.43 -3.16 11.09
N VAL A 142 2.92 -3.87 10.07
CA VAL A 142 3.22 -5.30 10.10
C VAL A 142 4.67 -5.45 9.71
N THR A 143 5.52 -5.86 10.65
CA THR A 143 6.98 -5.94 10.45
C THR A 143 7.51 -7.33 10.76
N TYR A 144 8.37 -7.83 9.88
CA TYR A 144 9.15 -9.05 10.09
C TYR A 144 10.61 -8.70 10.20
N LYS A 145 11.32 -9.33 11.14
CA LYS A 145 12.72 -8.98 11.41
C LYS A 145 13.54 -10.13 11.94
N LEU A 146 14.81 -10.13 11.52
CA LEU A 146 15.90 -10.84 12.17
C LEU A 146 16.52 -9.91 13.22
N LYS A 147 16.62 -10.38 14.46
CA LYS A 147 17.23 -9.64 15.56
C LYS A 147 18.33 -10.48 16.19
N VAL A 148 19.55 -9.98 16.12
CA VAL A 148 20.70 -10.56 16.81
C VAL A 148 20.88 -9.90 18.17
N LYS A 149 21.22 -10.70 19.17
CA LYS A 149 21.65 -10.27 20.50
C LYS A 149 22.98 -10.94 20.84
N VAL A 150 24.00 -10.15 21.15
CA VAL A 150 25.27 -10.63 21.70
C VAL A 150 25.25 -10.33 23.19
N ASN A 151 25.28 -11.38 24.01
CA ASN A 151 25.18 -11.28 25.47
C ASN A 151 26.53 -11.57 26.12
N PRO A 152 27.12 -10.60 26.85
CA PRO A 152 28.39 -10.79 27.54
C PRO A 152 28.28 -11.40 28.95
N GLY A 153 27.17 -12.08 29.27
CA GLY A 153 26.94 -12.69 30.60
C GLY A 153 26.43 -11.72 31.67
N ASN A 154 26.71 -10.42 31.56
CA ASN A 154 26.08 -9.36 32.35
C ASN A 154 24.95 -8.68 31.56
N PHE A 155 23.73 -8.65 32.11
CA PHE A 155 22.52 -8.14 31.45
C PHE A 155 22.60 -6.67 31.00
N ILE A 156 23.56 -5.90 31.53
CA ILE A 156 23.71 -4.46 31.29
C ILE A 156 24.30 -4.15 29.90
N HIS A 157 25.06 -5.08 29.29
CA HIS A 157 25.84 -4.81 28.07
C HIS A 157 25.38 -5.59 26.83
N THR A 158 24.12 -6.01 26.75
CA THR A 158 23.62 -6.71 25.54
C THR A 158 23.58 -5.80 24.31
N THR A 159 24.45 -6.07 23.35
CA THR A 159 24.43 -5.45 22.02
C THR A 159 23.37 -6.10 21.14
N LYS A 160 22.64 -5.29 20.34
CA LYS A 160 21.54 -5.77 19.50
C LYS A 160 21.60 -5.14 18.11
N ARG A 161 21.36 -5.94 17.07
CA ARG A 161 21.16 -5.48 15.69
C ARG A 161 19.87 -6.06 15.14
N THR A 162 19.17 -5.32 14.28
CA THR A 162 17.93 -5.75 13.65
C THR A 162 18.02 -5.54 12.14
N LYS A 163 17.52 -6.49 11.37
CA LYS A 163 17.34 -6.40 9.92
C LYS A 163 15.89 -6.74 9.58
N GLU A 164 15.24 -5.88 8.82
CA GLU A 164 13.86 -6.11 8.38
C GLU A 164 13.81 -7.10 7.23
N LEU A 165 12.72 -7.87 7.18
CA LEU A 165 12.44 -8.84 6.14
C LEU A 165 11.14 -8.42 5.44
N PRO A 166 11.16 -8.13 4.13
CA PRO A 166 9.94 -7.90 3.38
C PRO A 166 9.22 -9.24 3.16
N VAL A 167 8.00 -9.40 3.67
CA VAL A 167 7.21 -10.63 3.57
C VAL A 167 5.93 -10.34 2.79
N TRP A 168 5.53 -11.26 1.91
CA TRP A 168 4.26 -11.25 1.20
C TRP A 168 3.32 -12.30 1.75
N CYS A 169 2.01 -12.17 1.50
CA CYS A 169 1.08 -13.21 1.89
C CYS A 169 1.26 -14.47 1.02
N LEU A 170 0.95 -15.63 1.59
CA LEU A 170 0.88 -16.87 0.83
C LEU A 170 -0.34 -16.86 -0.11
N SER A 171 -0.13 -16.83 -1.42
CA SER A 171 -1.22 -17.01 -2.40
C SER A 171 -1.36 -18.48 -2.75
N ARG A 172 -2.42 -19.13 -2.23
CA ARG A 172 -2.75 -20.52 -2.59
C ARG A 172 -3.58 -20.64 -3.86
N ILE A 173 -4.11 -19.52 -4.34
CA ILE A 173 -4.96 -19.45 -5.53
C ILE A 173 -4.09 -18.93 -6.68
N PRO A 174 -4.03 -19.66 -7.81
CA PRO A 174 -3.36 -19.17 -9.00
C PRO A 174 -3.95 -17.82 -9.43
N LEU A 175 -3.10 -16.93 -9.92
CA LEU A 175 -3.56 -15.65 -10.47
C LEU A 175 -4.48 -15.92 -11.66
N LYS A 176 -5.75 -15.53 -11.53
CA LYS A 176 -6.69 -15.54 -12.65
C LYS A 176 -6.34 -14.40 -13.60
N PRO A 177 -6.51 -14.57 -14.92
CA PRO A 177 -6.40 -13.46 -15.86
C PRO A 177 -7.33 -12.31 -15.47
N PRO A 178 -6.96 -11.03 -15.71
CA PRO A 178 -7.83 -9.91 -15.47
C PRO A 178 -9.12 -10.08 -16.28
N VAL A 179 -10.26 -10.15 -15.59
CA VAL A 179 -11.57 -10.24 -16.25
C VAL A 179 -12.11 -8.82 -16.40
N ALA A 180 -12.37 -8.41 -17.64
CA ALA A 180 -13.03 -7.14 -17.92
C ALA A 180 -14.40 -7.09 -17.23
N LEU A 181 -14.74 -5.95 -16.64
CA LEU A 181 -16.08 -5.75 -16.11
C LEU A 181 -17.08 -5.62 -17.27
N ASP A 182 -18.21 -6.33 -17.18
CA ASP A 182 -19.35 -6.14 -18.09
C ASP A 182 -19.97 -4.74 -17.95
N SER A 183 -19.80 -4.12 -16.78
CA SER A 183 -20.25 -2.78 -16.45
C SER A 183 -19.15 -1.73 -16.62
N PHE A 184 -19.53 -0.52 -17.02
CA PHE A 184 -18.65 0.65 -17.05
C PHE A 184 -18.99 1.65 -15.94
N SER A 185 -18.01 2.44 -15.52
CA SER A 185 -18.22 3.65 -14.74
C SER A 185 -18.52 4.80 -15.68
N GLU A 186 -19.47 5.68 -15.33
CA GLU A 186 -19.86 6.83 -16.14
C GLU A 186 -19.72 8.13 -15.34
N GLY A 187 -19.12 9.14 -15.96
CA GLY A 187 -19.02 10.49 -15.45
C GLY A 187 -19.46 11.49 -16.51
N ASN A 188 -19.97 12.65 -16.08
CA ASN A 188 -20.41 13.70 -17.01
C ASN A 188 -19.49 14.91 -16.92
N GLY A 189 -19.12 15.45 -18.08
CA GLY A 189 -18.34 16.68 -18.24
C GLY A 189 -19.15 17.75 -18.96
N ARG A 190 -19.01 19.00 -18.54
CA ARG A 190 -19.67 20.15 -19.16
C ARG A 190 -18.69 21.31 -19.30
N PHE A 191 -18.46 21.73 -20.53
CA PHE A 191 -17.59 22.87 -20.85
C PHE A 191 -18.43 23.97 -21.46
N LYS A 192 -18.39 25.17 -20.88
CA LYS A 192 -19.07 26.36 -21.41
C LYS A 192 -18.04 27.37 -21.85
N SER A 193 -18.15 27.86 -23.08
CA SER A 193 -17.33 28.98 -23.51
C SER A 193 -18.00 29.75 -24.65
N ASN A 194 -17.82 31.07 -24.62
CA ASN A 194 -18.23 31.93 -25.72
C ASN A 194 -17.36 31.72 -26.98
N SER A 195 -16.15 31.16 -26.83
CA SER A 195 -15.25 30.83 -27.94
C SER A 195 -15.70 29.62 -28.77
N LEU A 196 -16.62 28.82 -28.25
CA LEU A 196 -17.20 27.67 -28.96
C LEU A 196 -18.29 28.08 -29.95
N ARG A 197 -18.68 29.36 -29.95
CA ARG A 197 -19.71 29.88 -30.84
C ARG A 197 -19.14 30.06 -32.24
N PRO A 198 -19.86 29.64 -33.30
CA PRO A 198 -19.42 29.89 -34.69
C PRO A 198 -19.23 31.38 -35.00
N THR A 199 -20.10 32.25 -34.44
CA THR A 199 -20.12 33.69 -34.73
C THR A 199 -20.17 34.48 -33.43
N GLN A 200 -19.24 35.41 -33.20
CA GLN A 200 -19.24 36.19 -31.95
C GLN A 200 -20.42 37.18 -31.89
N HIS A 201 -21.01 37.32 -30.70
CA HIS A 201 -22.04 38.33 -30.45
C HIS A 201 -21.52 39.75 -30.66
N THR A 202 -22.34 40.56 -31.30
CA THR A 202 -22.23 42.02 -31.32
C THR A 202 -22.43 42.61 -29.92
N PHE A 203 -22.02 43.87 -29.71
CA PHE A 203 -22.21 44.56 -28.43
C PHE A 203 -23.68 44.60 -27.98
N LYS A 204 -24.61 44.78 -28.93
CA LYS A 204 -26.06 44.81 -28.69
C LYS A 204 -26.58 43.45 -28.22
N GLU A 205 -26.07 42.36 -28.80
CA GLU A 205 -26.44 40.98 -28.42
C GLU A 205 -25.85 40.58 -27.07
N LYS A 206 -24.63 41.05 -26.74
CA LYS A 206 -24.04 40.88 -25.40
C LYS A 206 -24.87 41.57 -24.32
N MET A 207 -25.30 42.82 -24.57
CA MET A 207 -26.22 43.54 -23.69
C MET A 207 -27.55 42.80 -23.54
N ARG A 208 -28.17 42.39 -24.66
CA ARG A 208 -29.45 41.65 -24.63
C ARG A 208 -29.35 40.32 -23.87
N HIS A 209 -28.24 39.59 -24.01
CA HIS A 209 -28.00 38.35 -23.28
C HIS A 209 -27.94 38.54 -21.75
N ALA A 210 -27.49 39.70 -21.26
CA ALA A 210 -27.46 39.98 -19.83
C ALA A 210 -28.85 40.21 -19.22
N PHE A 211 -29.84 40.55 -20.04
CA PHE A 211 -31.19 40.95 -19.60
C PHE A 211 -32.32 40.07 -20.15
N THR A 212 -32.01 39.03 -20.95
CA THR A 212 -33.02 38.15 -21.56
C THR A 212 -32.61 36.68 -21.51
N SER A 213 -33.58 35.79 -21.34
CA SER A 213 -33.43 34.33 -21.37
C SER A 213 -33.59 33.75 -22.78
N ASP A 214 -33.07 34.47 -23.78
CA ASP A 214 -33.17 34.06 -25.19
C ASP A 214 -32.26 32.85 -25.47
N ALA A 215 -32.86 31.75 -25.93
CA ALA A 215 -32.15 30.50 -26.24
C ALA A 215 -31.07 30.68 -27.32
N THR A 216 -31.27 31.63 -28.25
CA THR A 216 -30.31 31.94 -29.33
C THR A 216 -29.08 32.70 -28.83
N LEU A 217 -29.18 33.34 -27.66
CA LEU A 217 -28.09 34.07 -27.05
C LEU A 217 -27.32 33.23 -26.02
N LYS A 218 -27.85 32.07 -25.60
CA LYS A 218 -27.22 31.19 -24.60
C LYS A 218 -25.78 30.83 -24.98
N THR A 219 -24.87 30.90 -24.01
CA THR A 219 -23.48 30.46 -24.17
C THR A 219 -23.42 28.99 -24.62
N PRO A 220 -22.72 28.69 -25.73
CA PRO A 220 -22.54 27.31 -26.21
C PRO A 220 -21.88 26.41 -25.18
N GLU A 221 -22.22 25.13 -25.26
CA GLU A 221 -21.67 24.14 -24.36
C GLU A 221 -21.33 22.81 -25.02
N ILE A 222 -20.26 22.18 -24.52
CA ILE A 222 -19.92 20.80 -24.83
C ILE A 222 -20.30 19.95 -23.62
N ASN A 223 -21.32 19.11 -23.77
CA ASN A 223 -21.70 18.11 -22.78
C ASN A 223 -21.20 16.75 -23.23
N ILE A 224 -20.38 16.12 -22.41
CA ILE A 224 -19.87 14.78 -22.65
C ILE A 224 -20.25 13.82 -21.53
N SER A 225 -20.57 12.60 -21.90
CA SER A 225 -20.51 11.46 -21.01
C SER A 225 -19.19 10.71 -21.28
N VAL A 226 -18.42 10.49 -20.23
CA VAL A 226 -17.18 9.72 -20.27
C VAL A 226 -17.43 8.40 -19.56
N ARG A 227 -17.19 7.30 -20.26
CA ARG A 227 -17.36 5.94 -19.75
C ARG A 227 -16.02 5.24 -19.69
N PHE A 228 -15.86 4.42 -18.66
CA PHE A 228 -14.59 3.78 -18.37
C PHE A 228 -14.80 2.32 -17.98
N LYS A 229 -14.03 1.43 -18.61
CA LYS A 229 -13.96 0.00 -18.25
C LYS A 229 -12.59 -0.33 -17.69
N MET A 230 -12.62 -1.11 -16.62
CA MET A 230 -11.44 -1.63 -15.94
C MET A 230 -11.71 -3.07 -15.49
N PRO A 231 -10.67 -3.88 -15.25
CA PRO A 231 -10.85 -5.22 -14.75
C PRO A 231 -11.39 -5.20 -13.32
N ARG A 232 -12.15 -6.24 -12.97
CA ARG A 232 -12.68 -6.42 -11.60
C ARG A 232 -11.58 -6.68 -10.58
N CYS A 233 -10.54 -7.40 -11.01
CA CYS A 233 -9.40 -7.76 -10.21
C CYS A 233 -8.14 -7.78 -11.07
N VAL A 234 -7.04 -7.28 -10.52
CA VAL A 234 -5.73 -7.27 -11.17
C VAL A 234 -4.67 -7.48 -10.10
N SER A 235 -3.68 -8.32 -10.39
CA SER A 235 -2.48 -8.47 -9.57
C SER A 235 -1.52 -7.30 -9.80
N ALA A 236 -0.61 -7.08 -8.85
CA ALA A 236 0.40 -6.03 -8.95
C ALA A 236 1.19 -6.09 -10.28
N THR A 237 1.48 -7.30 -10.77
CA THR A 237 2.32 -7.52 -11.96
C THR A 237 1.53 -7.83 -13.24
N GLN A 238 0.19 -7.89 -13.16
CA GLN A 238 -0.65 -8.12 -14.34
C GLN A 238 -0.92 -6.81 -15.08
N TYR A 239 -0.97 -6.89 -16.41
CA TYR A 239 -1.41 -5.77 -17.23
C TYR A 239 -2.90 -5.51 -17.01
N MET A 240 -3.25 -4.24 -16.85
CA MET A 240 -4.60 -3.76 -16.64
C MET A 240 -5.20 -3.34 -17.97
N PRO A 241 -6.17 -4.08 -18.54
CA PRO A 241 -6.87 -3.64 -19.74
C PRO A 241 -7.82 -2.51 -19.38
N ILE A 242 -7.54 -1.33 -19.90
CA ILE A 242 -8.34 -0.13 -19.66
C ILE A 242 -8.94 0.34 -20.97
N GLU A 243 -10.26 0.63 -20.97
CA GLU A 243 -10.95 1.21 -22.11
C GLU A 243 -11.70 2.47 -21.70
N LEU A 244 -11.68 3.47 -22.58
CA LEU A 244 -12.38 4.75 -22.42
C LEU A 244 -13.37 4.91 -23.57
N ALA A 245 -14.55 5.46 -23.31
CA ALA A 245 -15.46 5.94 -24.33
C ALA A 245 -15.90 7.36 -24.00
N CYS A 246 -16.09 8.17 -25.02
CA CYS A 246 -16.64 9.52 -24.89
C CYS A 246 -17.90 9.63 -25.75
N LYS A 247 -18.97 10.20 -25.20
CA LYS A 247 -20.20 10.47 -25.93
C LYS A 247 -20.55 11.94 -25.83
N TYR A 248 -20.56 12.63 -26.96
CA TYR A 248 -21.00 14.02 -27.03
C TYR A 248 -22.53 14.09 -27.17
N THR A 249 -23.16 15.05 -26.48
CA THR A 249 -24.59 15.31 -26.58
C THR A 249 -24.86 16.79 -26.81
N ILE A 250 -25.53 17.09 -27.92
CA ILE A 250 -25.99 18.44 -28.26
C ILE A 250 -27.17 18.80 -27.35
N SER A 251 -27.09 19.94 -26.65
CA SER A 251 -28.09 20.37 -25.68
C SER A 251 -28.81 21.67 -26.07
N GLY A 252 -28.21 22.45 -26.97
CA GLY A 252 -28.75 23.70 -27.47
C GLY A 252 -28.38 23.94 -28.92
N GLN A 253 -29.13 24.83 -29.57
CA GLN A 253 -28.93 25.19 -30.99
C GLN A 253 -27.58 25.87 -31.28
N ASN A 254 -26.92 26.41 -30.25
CA ASN A 254 -25.64 27.09 -30.39
C ASN A 254 -24.43 26.20 -30.09
N ASP A 255 -24.66 24.95 -29.69
CA ASP A 255 -23.59 24.01 -29.38
C ASP A 255 -22.87 23.57 -30.67
N PRO A 256 -21.56 23.25 -30.63
CA PRO A 256 -20.83 22.83 -31.82
C PRO A 256 -21.37 21.50 -32.37
N GLU A 257 -21.60 21.40 -33.68
CA GLU A 257 -22.16 20.18 -34.29
C GLU A 257 -21.23 18.95 -34.16
N CYS A 258 -19.93 19.15 -34.36
CA CYS A 258 -18.92 18.09 -34.30
C CYS A 258 -17.63 18.63 -33.63
N PRO A 259 -17.60 18.79 -32.30
CA PRO A 259 -16.39 19.22 -31.61
C PRO A 259 -15.30 18.15 -31.73
N GLU A 260 -14.04 18.55 -31.78
CA GLU A 260 -12.90 17.64 -31.64
C GLU A 260 -12.46 17.62 -30.18
N LEU A 261 -12.44 16.43 -29.56
CA LEU A 261 -11.93 16.26 -28.21
C LEU A 261 -10.65 15.43 -28.25
N VAL A 262 -9.59 16.03 -27.76
CA VAL A 262 -8.28 15.41 -27.65
C VAL A 262 -8.05 15.02 -26.20
N LEU A 263 -7.69 13.75 -25.97
CA LEU A 263 -7.23 13.31 -24.66
C LEU A 263 -5.83 13.88 -24.42
N ASP A 264 -5.72 14.80 -23.46
CA ASP A 264 -4.44 15.40 -23.02
C ASP A 264 -3.74 14.52 -21.98
N GLY A 265 -4.50 13.83 -21.13
CA GLY A 265 -3.96 12.93 -20.14
C GLY A 265 -5.03 12.19 -19.35
N CYS A 266 -4.64 11.08 -18.74
CA CYS A 266 -5.51 10.29 -17.87
C CYS A 266 -4.76 9.93 -16.60
N THR A 267 -5.34 10.27 -15.44
CA THR A 267 -4.73 9.96 -14.14
C THR A 267 -5.52 8.90 -13.40
N PHE A 268 -4.84 7.82 -13.05
CA PHE A 268 -5.36 6.72 -12.23
C PHE A 268 -4.86 6.90 -10.81
N SER A 269 -5.75 6.87 -9.83
CA SER A 269 -5.37 6.89 -8.43
C SER A 269 -5.98 5.71 -7.69
N LEU A 270 -5.12 4.85 -7.16
CA LEU A 270 -5.51 3.74 -6.31
C LEU A 270 -5.49 4.18 -4.85
N LYS A 271 -6.66 4.11 -4.20
CA LYS A 271 -6.84 4.49 -2.80
C LYS A 271 -7.06 3.26 -1.94
N THR A 272 -6.36 3.21 -0.81
CA THR A 272 -6.61 2.22 0.23
C THR A 272 -7.54 2.79 1.27
N HIS A 273 -8.31 1.89 1.86
CA HIS A 273 -9.11 2.12 3.03
C HIS A 273 -8.57 1.20 4.12
N THR A 274 -7.97 1.79 5.15
CA THR A 274 -7.35 1.05 6.26
C THR A 274 -8.12 1.32 7.53
N ASN A 275 -8.71 0.28 8.10
CA ASN A 275 -9.37 0.31 9.40
C ASN A 275 -8.42 -0.24 10.44
N VAL A 276 -8.18 0.53 11.49
CA VAL A 276 -7.26 0.20 12.59
C VAL A 276 -8.07 0.07 13.86
N ARG A 277 -7.81 -0.98 14.64
CA ARG A 277 -8.28 -1.09 16.02
C ARG A 277 -7.13 -1.20 16.99
N ALA A 278 -7.35 -0.66 18.19
CA ALA A 278 -6.44 -0.79 19.32
C ALA A 278 -7.23 -1.17 20.57
N LYS A 279 -6.68 -2.07 21.37
CA LYS A 279 -7.28 -2.52 22.63
C LYS A 279 -7.47 -1.35 23.61
N GLY A 280 -8.69 -1.19 24.11
CA GLY A 280 -9.02 -0.30 25.22
C GLY A 280 -9.44 -1.06 26.49
N THR A 281 -9.71 -0.30 27.56
CA THR A 281 -10.04 -0.85 28.88
C THR A 281 -11.44 -1.48 28.91
N GLY A 282 -12.45 -0.78 28.37
CA GLY A 282 -13.84 -1.25 28.31
C GLY A 282 -14.29 -1.75 26.93
N CYS A 283 -13.83 -1.10 25.87
CA CYS A 283 -14.08 -1.46 24.48
C CYS A 283 -12.82 -1.22 23.64
N ASP A 284 -12.78 -1.80 22.44
CA ASP A 284 -11.70 -1.52 21.49
C ASP A 284 -11.97 -0.16 20.81
N HIS A 285 -10.89 0.56 20.54
CA HIS A 285 -10.93 1.85 19.83
C HIS A 285 -10.72 1.59 18.34
N HIS A 286 -11.46 2.30 17.49
CA HIS A 286 -11.43 2.13 16.04
C HIS A 286 -11.15 3.45 15.35
N ARG A 287 -10.35 3.42 14.30
CA ARG A 287 -10.11 4.58 13.43
C ARG A 287 -9.90 4.11 12.00
N SER A 288 -10.47 4.85 11.05
CA SER A 288 -10.34 4.56 9.62
C SER A 288 -9.48 5.63 8.97
N GLU A 289 -8.63 5.22 8.04
CA GLU A 289 -7.77 6.10 7.26
C GLU A 289 -7.96 5.81 5.77
N LYS A 290 -7.92 6.86 4.95
CA LYS A 290 -8.00 6.74 3.50
C LYS A 290 -6.76 7.38 2.89
N GLU A 291 -5.94 6.57 2.24
CA GLU A 291 -4.68 7.01 1.67
C GLU A 291 -4.65 6.74 0.16
N THR A 292 -4.18 7.71 -0.62
CA THR A 292 -3.81 7.46 -2.01
C THR A 292 -2.45 6.78 -2.02
N VAL A 293 -2.43 5.51 -2.41
CA VAL A 293 -1.23 4.68 -2.33
C VAL A 293 -0.41 4.75 -3.61
N VAL A 294 -1.11 4.90 -4.73
CA VAL A 294 -0.51 5.00 -6.05
C VAL A 294 -1.30 5.99 -6.88
N SER A 295 -0.60 6.86 -7.61
CA SER A 295 -1.20 7.66 -8.67
C SER A 295 -0.31 7.60 -9.90
N TYR A 296 -0.90 7.38 -11.06
CA TYR A 296 -0.19 7.29 -12.33
C TYR A 296 -0.93 8.08 -13.39
N SER A 297 -0.20 8.98 -14.05
CA SER A 297 -0.72 9.82 -15.11
C SER A 297 -0.14 9.37 -16.44
N ILE A 298 -1.02 8.91 -17.32
CA ILE A 298 -0.71 8.65 -18.72
C ILE A 298 -0.82 9.98 -19.45
N ARG A 299 0.18 10.30 -20.27
CA ARG A 299 0.07 11.42 -21.20
C ARG A 299 -0.83 10.98 -22.35
N GLY A 300 -1.84 11.77 -22.64
CA GLY A 300 -2.63 11.59 -23.84
C GLY A 300 -1.73 11.92 -25.03
N SER A 301 -1.59 10.98 -25.96
CA SER A 301 -0.76 11.13 -27.16
C SER A 301 -1.41 12.05 -28.20
N GLN A 302 -2.08 13.11 -27.73
CA GLN A 302 -2.99 13.95 -28.50
C GLN A 302 -4.03 13.13 -29.27
N THR A 303 -4.51 12.03 -28.67
CA THR A 303 -5.46 11.19 -29.37
C THR A 303 -6.82 11.83 -29.43
N LEU A 304 -7.38 11.89 -30.64
CA LEU A 304 -8.79 12.21 -30.86
C LEU A 304 -9.66 11.11 -30.24
N LEU A 305 -10.57 11.51 -29.37
CA LEU A 305 -11.56 10.63 -28.77
C LEU A 305 -12.76 10.51 -29.69
N PRO A 306 -13.21 9.30 -30.04
CA PRO A 306 -14.48 9.14 -30.73
C PRO A 306 -15.61 9.61 -29.82
N LEU A 307 -16.55 10.37 -30.39
CA LEU A 307 -17.65 11.02 -29.66
C LEU A 307 -18.99 10.28 -29.80
N ASP A 308 -18.98 9.12 -30.44
CA ASP A 308 -20.12 8.25 -30.67
C ASP A 308 -20.41 7.31 -29.48
N GLY A 309 -19.53 7.31 -28.47
CA GLY A 309 -19.60 6.41 -27.32
C GLY A 309 -18.95 5.04 -27.55
N SER A 310 -18.17 4.86 -28.63
CA SER A 310 -17.36 3.67 -28.84
C SER A 310 -16.21 3.60 -27.83
N PHE A 311 -15.91 2.38 -27.37
CA PHE A 311 -14.79 2.13 -26.45
C PHE A 311 -13.49 2.01 -27.23
N VAL A 312 -12.47 2.73 -26.77
CA VAL A 312 -11.09 2.66 -27.26
C VAL A 312 -10.17 2.21 -26.13
N PRO A 313 -9.25 1.26 -26.39
CA PRO A 313 -8.27 0.85 -25.39
C PRO A 313 -7.26 1.97 -25.14
N ILE A 314 -6.77 2.06 -23.90
CA ILE A 314 -5.61 2.90 -23.60
C ILE A 314 -4.35 2.24 -24.16
N TRP A 315 -3.56 3.02 -24.87
CA TRP A 315 -2.41 2.62 -25.70
C TRP A 315 -1.26 1.99 -24.91
N GLU A 316 -1.10 2.38 -23.65
CA GLU A 316 0.00 1.93 -22.80
C GLU A 316 -0.45 0.80 -21.87
N PRO A 317 0.18 -0.39 -21.95
CA PRO A 317 -0.15 -1.49 -21.06
C PRO A 317 0.41 -1.18 -19.66
N ILE A 318 -0.48 -0.99 -18.69
CA ILE A 318 -0.10 -0.54 -17.35
C ILE A 318 -0.18 -1.71 -16.36
N ARG A 319 0.82 -1.84 -15.48
CA ARG A 319 0.75 -2.70 -14.30
C ARG A 319 0.76 -1.84 -13.06
N LEU A 320 0.08 -2.26 -12.00
CA LEU A 320 0.11 -1.52 -10.74
C LEU A 320 1.55 -1.39 -10.21
N ALA A 321 2.37 -2.43 -10.36
CA ALA A 321 3.78 -2.45 -9.95
C ALA A 321 4.62 -1.38 -10.65
N ASP A 322 4.26 -0.97 -11.88
CA ASP A 322 4.99 0.09 -12.61
C ASP A 322 4.68 1.49 -12.05
N MET A 323 3.57 1.61 -11.32
CA MET A 323 3.08 2.89 -10.80
C MET A 323 3.67 3.25 -9.42
N THR A 324 4.50 2.39 -8.82
CA THR A 324 5.15 2.67 -7.54
C THR A 324 6.60 2.21 -7.54
N SER A 325 7.47 3.01 -6.93
CA SER A 325 8.85 2.61 -6.63
C SER A 325 8.96 1.75 -5.37
N HIS A 326 7.90 1.67 -4.56
CA HIS A 326 7.93 1.00 -3.26
C HIS A 326 7.00 -0.20 -3.23
N VAL A 327 7.61 -1.39 -3.17
CA VAL A 327 6.96 -2.70 -3.03
C VAL A 327 5.99 -2.76 -1.85
N HIS A 328 6.28 -2.01 -0.78
CA HIS A 328 5.45 -1.93 0.43
C HIS A 328 4.15 -1.14 0.28
N GLY A 329 3.99 -0.37 -0.81
CA GLY A 329 2.76 0.37 -1.06
C GLY A 329 1.63 -0.53 -1.59
N LEU A 330 1.94 -1.51 -2.45
CA LEU A 330 0.94 -2.30 -3.17
C LEU A 330 0.65 -3.66 -2.53
N VAL A 331 0.49 -3.71 -1.21
CA VAL A 331 0.17 -4.97 -0.54
C VAL A 331 -1.25 -5.43 -0.88
N PRO A 332 -1.54 -6.74 -0.97
CA PRO A 332 -2.89 -7.21 -1.26
C PRO A 332 -3.85 -6.86 -0.12
N THR A 333 -5.15 -6.86 -0.40
CA THR A 333 -6.19 -6.73 0.64
C THR A 333 -5.96 -7.80 1.72
N PHE A 334 -5.92 -7.37 2.98
CA PHE A 334 -5.68 -8.26 4.11
C PHE A 334 -6.42 -7.80 5.36
N LYS A 335 -6.66 -8.75 6.26
CA LYS A 335 -7.19 -8.51 7.59
C LYS A 335 -6.24 -9.15 8.60
N THR A 336 -6.00 -8.48 9.71
CA THR A 336 -5.37 -9.01 10.92
C THR A 336 -6.34 -8.87 12.08
N TRP A 337 -5.90 -9.23 13.29
CA TRP A 337 -6.64 -8.89 14.50
C TRP A 337 -6.61 -7.41 14.85
N THR A 338 -5.91 -6.52 14.14
CA THR A 338 -5.95 -5.08 14.47
C THR A 338 -6.00 -4.16 13.27
N ILE A 339 -5.78 -4.69 12.07
CA ILE A 339 -5.70 -3.92 10.82
C ILE A 339 -6.59 -4.61 9.79
N ALA A 340 -7.41 -3.86 9.07
CA ALA A 340 -8.13 -4.34 7.91
C ALA A 340 -7.94 -3.34 6.77
N MET A 341 -7.25 -3.76 5.72
CA MET A 341 -6.97 -2.92 4.56
C MET A 341 -7.64 -3.50 3.32
N CYS A 342 -8.35 -2.66 2.58
CA CYS A 342 -8.88 -2.98 1.27
C CYS A 342 -8.70 -1.84 0.28
N TYR A 343 -8.80 -2.17 -1.00
CA TYR A 343 -8.89 -1.20 -2.08
C TYR A 343 -10.36 -0.94 -2.41
N LYS A 344 -10.71 0.32 -2.61
CA LYS A 344 -12.02 0.69 -3.14
C LYS A 344 -11.81 1.53 -4.39
N MET A 345 -12.37 1.08 -5.50
CA MET A 345 -12.54 1.93 -6.67
C MET A 345 -13.70 2.89 -6.35
N VAL A 346 -13.41 4.18 -6.36
CA VAL A 346 -14.36 5.25 -6.07
C VAL A 346 -14.67 5.99 -7.34
#